data_AF-A0A662P070-F1
#
_entry.id   AF-A0A662P070-F1
#
_cell.length_a   1.000
_cell.length_b   1.000
_cell.length_c   1.000
_cell.angle_alpha   90.00
_cell.angle_beta   90.00
_cell.angle_gamma   90.00
#
_symmetry.space_group_name_H-M   'P 1'
#
loop_
_entity.id
_entity.type
_entity.pdbx_description
1 polymer ?
#
loop_
_entity_poly.entity_id
_entity_poly.type
_entity_poly.pdbx_seq_one_letter_code
_entity_poly.pdbx_strand_id
1 'polypeptide(L)'
;MLVDVHCHLHLMRKHREALEKLKAEKIGCITHGLDPSSNRYVLELCKKERGVVYPSIGIHPRYAVNLSEEELEKELAFIEENSKKIICIGEIGLDYYRITDKDNRRKEKEVFLKLLELAEKLEKPISVHSRGAEEEVIETLGSYDL
;
A
#
# COMPACT_ATOMS: atom_id res chain seq x y z
N MET A 1 -5.96 3.53 23.18
CA MET A 1 -6.68 3.25 21.92
C MET A 1 -5.79 2.31 21.13
N LEU A 2 -6.31 1.16 20.68
CA LEU A 2 -5.54 0.23 19.85
C LEU A 2 -5.72 0.59 18.38
N VAL A 3 -4.69 0.32 17.57
CA VAL A 3 -4.72 0.53 16.12
C VAL A 3 -4.12 -0.71 15.44
N ASP A 4 -4.87 -1.29 14.51
CA ASP A 4 -4.35 -2.26 13.56
C ASP A 4 -3.65 -1.51 12.42
N VAL A 5 -2.32 -1.56 12.40
CA VAL A 5 -1.50 -0.74 11.49
C VAL A 5 -1.44 -1.30 10.06
N HIS A 6 -1.97 -2.50 9.82
CA HIS A 6 -1.94 -3.09 8.49
C HIS A 6 -3.05 -4.13 8.31
N CYS A 7 -4.06 -3.80 7.49
CA CYS A 7 -5.07 -4.78 7.06
C CYS A 7 -5.59 -4.51 5.63
N HIS A 8 -6.38 -5.44 5.12
CA HIS A 8 -7.10 -5.29 3.84
C HIS A 8 -8.59 -5.52 4.03
N LEU A 9 -9.28 -4.57 4.67
CA LEU A 9 -10.73 -4.68 4.93
C LEU A 9 -11.52 -4.99 3.66
N HIS A 10 -11.16 -4.38 2.53
CA HIS A 10 -11.83 -4.56 1.25
C HIS A 10 -11.75 -6.00 0.69
N LEU A 11 -10.79 -6.81 1.14
CA LEU A 11 -10.65 -8.23 0.76
C LEU A 11 -11.33 -9.19 1.75
N MET A 12 -11.78 -8.70 2.91
CA MET A 12 -12.38 -9.56 3.93
C MET A 12 -13.80 -9.98 3.53
N ARG A 13 -14.05 -11.30 3.52
CA ARG A 13 -15.39 -11.87 3.29
C ARG A 13 -16.46 -11.28 4.21
N LYS A 14 -16.09 -10.99 5.47
CA LYS A 14 -16.96 -10.44 6.51
C LYS A 14 -16.56 -9.01 6.92
N HIS A 15 -16.15 -8.18 5.95
CA HIS A 15 -15.66 -6.82 6.23
C HIS A 15 -16.64 -5.96 7.04
N ARG A 16 -17.96 -6.09 6.83
CA ARG A 16 -18.97 -5.38 7.64
C ARG A 16 -18.95 -5.80 9.11
N GLU A 17 -18.90 -7.10 9.39
CA GLU A 17 -18.81 -7.59 10.78
C GLU A 17 -17.50 -7.16 11.43
N ALA A 18 -16.39 -7.16 10.69
CA ALA A 18 -15.10 -6.68 11.17
C ALA A 18 -15.16 -5.18 11.54
N LEU A 19 -15.75 -4.36 10.67
CA LEU A 19 -15.94 -2.93 10.90
C LEU A 19 -16.80 -2.63 12.14
N GLU A 20 -17.90 -3.35 12.33
CA GLU A 20 -18.75 -3.20 13.53
C GLU A 20 -17.98 -3.55 14.81
N LYS A 21 -17.13 -4.58 14.77
CA LYS A 21 -16.25 -4.92 15.90
C LYS A 21 -15.22 -3.84 16.17
N LEU A 22 -14.56 -3.31 15.13
CA LEU A 22 -13.61 -2.20 15.27
C LEU A 22 -14.26 -0.98 15.95
N LYS A 23 -15.49 -0.64 15.54
CA LYS A 23 -16.29 0.45 16.15
C LYS A 23 -16.62 0.17 17.61
N ALA A 24 -17.15 -1.02 17.91
CA ALA A 24 -17.57 -1.39 19.26
C ALA A 24 -16.39 -1.39 20.24
N GLU A 25 -15.25 -1.93 19.81
CA GLU A 25 -14.02 -2.04 20.61
C GLU A 25 -13.16 -0.76 20.58
N LYS A 26 -13.56 0.26 19.82
CA LYS A 26 -12.81 1.52 19.63
C LYS A 26 -11.37 1.29 19.14
N ILE A 27 -11.25 0.40 18.15
CA ILE A 27 -9.99 0.06 17.48
C ILE A 27 -9.96 0.76 16.13
N GLY A 28 -8.93 1.56 15.88
CA GLY A 28 -8.67 2.12 14.56
C GLY A 28 -7.98 1.11 13.65
N CYS A 29 -8.07 1.26 12.34
CA CYS A 29 -7.26 0.44 11.42
C CYS A 29 -6.78 1.21 10.20
N ILE A 30 -5.61 0.80 9.69
CA ILE A 30 -5.06 1.25 8.42
C ILE A 30 -5.37 0.18 7.40
N THR A 31 -6.22 0.50 6.41
CA THR A 31 -6.50 -0.43 5.31
C THR A 31 -5.71 -0.03 4.08
N HIS A 32 -5.03 -1.00 3.49
CA HIS A 32 -4.17 -0.81 2.31
C HIS A 32 -4.90 -1.20 1.04
N GLY A 33 -4.81 -0.35 0.02
CA GLY A 33 -5.02 -0.76 -1.38
C GLY A 33 -3.77 -1.47 -1.91
N LEU A 34 -3.96 -2.28 -2.95
CA LEU A 34 -2.93 -3.15 -3.51
C LEU A 34 -2.65 -2.87 -5.00
N ASP A 35 -3.57 -2.18 -5.65
CA ASP A 35 -3.60 -1.95 -7.08
C ASP A 35 -4.51 -0.74 -7.38
N PRO A 36 -4.49 -0.22 -8.62
CA PRO A 36 -5.34 0.88 -9.03
C PRO A 36 -6.81 0.76 -8.58
N SER A 37 -7.46 -0.37 -8.80
CA SER A 37 -8.89 -0.52 -8.49
C SER A 37 -9.15 -0.51 -6.98
N SER A 38 -8.34 -1.23 -6.21
CA SER A 38 -8.47 -1.30 -4.75
C SER A 38 -8.10 0.02 -4.07
N ASN A 39 -7.17 0.80 -4.61
CA ASN A 39 -6.83 2.13 -4.12
C ASN A 39 -8.05 3.08 -4.13
N ARG A 40 -8.82 3.10 -5.23
CA ARG A 40 -10.05 3.92 -5.32
C ARG A 40 -11.10 3.44 -4.32
N TYR A 41 -11.25 2.12 -4.17
CA TYR A 41 -12.18 1.54 -3.20
C TYR A 41 -11.81 1.94 -1.76
N VAL A 42 -10.52 1.85 -1.40
CA VAL A 42 -10.03 2.17 -0.05
C VAL A 42 -10.29 3.63 0.30
N LEU A 43 -10.05 4.57 -0.62
CA LEU A 43 -10.37 5.98 -0.38
C LEU A 43 -11.87 6.20 -0.13
N GLU A 44 -12.74 5.56 -0.91
CA GLU A 44 -14.19 5.67 -0.73
C GLU A 44 -14.68 4.99 0.56
N LEU A 45 -14.11 3.85 0.94
CA LEU A 45 -14.42 3.18 2.20
C LEU A 45 -14.03 4.08 3.40
N CYS A 46 -12.81 4.61 3.42
CA CYS A 46 -12.34 5.44 4.52
C CYS A 46 -13.09 6.78 4.61
N LYS A 47 -13.58 7.30 3.48
CA LYS A 47 -14.47 8.46 3.45
C LYS A 47 -15.80 8.19 4.17
N LYS A 48 -16.34 6.97 4.07
CA LYS A 48 -17.58 6.56 4.75
C LYS A 48 -17.36 6.25 6.22
N GLU A 49 -16.24 5.62 6.55
CA GLU A 49 -15.92 5.11 7.89
C GLU A 49 -14.90 6.00 8.63
N ARG A 50 -15.04 7.32 8.47
CA ARG A 50 -14.13 8.31 9.06
C ARG A 50 -14.05 8.18 10.59
N GLY A 51 -12.83 8.27 11.11
CA GLY A 51 -12.55 8.16 12.54
C GLY A 51 -12.32 6.74 13.04
N VAL A 52 -12.46 5.73 12.16
CA VAL A 52 -12.21 4.32 12.48
C VAL A 52 -11.28 3.68 11.47
N VAL A 53 -11.49 3.94 10.17
CA VAL A 53 -10.69 3.37 9.08
C VAL A 53 -9.89 4.47 8.39
N TYR A 54 -8.58 4.26 8.26
CA TYR A 54 -7.63 5.20 7.68
C TYR A 54 -7.03 4.62 6.38
N PRO A 55 -6.94 5.42 5.31
CA PRO A 55 -6.53 4.90 4.01
C PRO A 55 -5.01 4.91 3.84
N SER A 56 -4.51 3.80 3.30
CA SER A 56 -3.21 3.69 2.66
C SER A 56 -3.41 3.17 1.24
N ILE A 57 -2.70 3.75 0.28
CA ILE A 57 -2.75 3.34 -1.12
C ILE A 57 -1.34 3.19 -1.67
N GLY A 58 -1.17 2.24 -2.58
CA GLY A 58 0.12 1.84 -3.13
C GLY A 58 -0.05 0.80 -4.22
N ILE A 59 1.04 0.12 -4.60
CA ILE A 59 1.00 -0.98 -5.55
C ILE A 59 1.78 -2.15 -4.94
N HIS A 60 1.07 -3.21 -4.57
CA HIS A 60 1.69 -4.41 -4.02
C HIS A 60 2.48 -5.13 -5.12
N PRO A 61 3.64 -5.75 -4.82
CA PRO A 61 4.55 -6.35 -5.81
C PRO A 61 3.87 -7.28 -6.82
N ARG A 62 2.95 -8.14 -6.34
CA ARG A 62 2.11 -8.99 -7.19
C ARG A 62 1.35 -8.25 -8.31
N TYR A 63 0.90 -7.02 -8.07
CA TYR A 63 0.18 -6.22 -9.06
C TYR A 63 1.12 -5.34 -9.88
N ALA A 64 2.23 -4.89 -9.29
CA ALA A 64 3.27 -4.11 -9.95
C ALA A 64 3.74 -4.75 -11.27
N VAL A 65 3.93 -6.06 -11.27
CA VAL A 65 4.42 -6.81 -12.45
C VAL A 65 3.44 -6.81 -13.63
N ASN A 66 2.17 -6.45 -13.42
CA ASN A 66 1.14 -6.45 -14.46
C ASN A 66 0.86 -5.07 -15.06
N LEU A 67 1.37 -3.98 -14.47
CA LEU A 67 1.11 -2.63 -14.97
C LEU A 67 2.02 -2.29 -16.15
N SER A 68 1.49 -1.68 -17.20
CA SER A 68 2.31 -0.96 -18.17
C SER A 68 2.93 0.30 -17.54
N GLU A 69 3.94 0.86 -18.20
CA GLU A 69 4.57 2.12 -17.76
C GLU A 69 3.53 3.26 -17.71
N GLU A 70 2.65 3.36 -18.70
CA GLU A 70 1.60 4.38 -18.72
C GLU A 70 0.62 4.22 -17.56
N GLU A 71 0.25 2.99 -17.21
CA GLU A 71 -0.63 2.72 -16.07
C GLU A 71 0.04 3.03 -14.74
N LEU A 72 1.34 2.73 -14.62
CA LEU A 72 2.14 3.06 -13.45
C LEU A 72 2.23 4.57 -13.24
N GLU A 73 2.57 5.34 -14.27
CA GLU A 73 2.67 6.79 -14.17
C GLU A 73 1.33 7.44 -13.81
N LYS A 74 0.22 6.95 -14.38
CA LYS A 74 -1.13 7.37 -13.98
C LYS A 74 -1.42 7.07 -12.51
N GLU A 75 -0.96 5.94 -12.01
CA GLU A 75 -1.19 5.56 -10.61
C GLU A 75 -0.32 6.37 -9.65
N LEU A 76 0.95 6.64 -9.98
CA LEU A 76 1.82 7.53 -9.20
C LEU A 76 1.22 8.93 -9.08
N ALA A 77 0.74 9.50 -10.20
CA ALA A 77 0.04 10.78 -10.21
C ALA A 77 -1.25 10.75 -9.36
N PHE A 78 -2.00 9.65 -9.41
CA PHE A 78 -3.20 9.48 -8.59
C PHE A 78 -2.88 9.42 -7.09
N ILE A 79 -1.80 8.72 -6.70
CA ILE A 79 -1.33 8.67 -5.31
C ILE A 79 -0.90 10.07 -4.85
N GLU A 80 -0.15 10.80 -5.68
CA GLU A 80 0.29 12.17 -5.40
C GLU A 80 -0.88 13.13 -5.18
N GLU A 81 -1.88 13.12 -6.08
CA GLU A 81 -3.09 13.95 -5.98
C GLU A 81 -3.87 13.67 -4.68
N ASN A 82 -3.85 12.42 -4.22
CA ASN A 82 -4.58 11.98 -3.03
C ASN A 82 -3.71 11.92 -1.76
N SER A 83 -2.46 12.38 -1.81
CA SER A 83 -1.49 12.39 -0.71
C SER A 83 -2.04 12.99 0.59
N LYS A 84 -2.84 14.06 0.51
CA LYS A 84 -3.48 14.70 1.68
C LYS A 84 -4.57 13.87 2.35
N LYS A 85 -5.10 12.85 1.66
CA LYS A 85 -6.17 11.98 2.16
C LYS A 85 -5.63 10.71 2.81
N ILE A 86 -4.37 10.35 2.52
CA ILE A 86 -3.76 9.08 2.93
C ILE A 86 -2.77 9.28 4.08
N ILE A 87 -2.63 8.27 4.92
CA ILE A 87 -1.73 8.30 6.08
C ILE A 87 -0.34 7.72 5.77
N CYS A 88 -0.24 6.81 4.79
CA CYS A 88 1.01 6.23 4.33
C CYS A 88 0.87 5.69 2.89
N ILE A 89 1.99 5.53 2.19
CA ILE A 89 2.04 4.84 0.90
C ILE A 89 2.26 3.35 1.15
N GLY A 90 1.31 2.53 0.71
CA GLY A 90 1.30 1.11 1.03
C GLY A 90 0.05 0.39 0.52
N GLU A 91 0.11 -0.91 0.27
CA GLU A 91 1.27 -1.77 0.48
C GLU A 91 2.22 -1.74 -0.72
N ILE A 92 3.52 -1.57 -0.47
CA ILE A 92 4.59 -1.52 -1.49
C ILE A 92 5.72 -2.45 -1.10
N GLY A 93 6.60 -2.86 -2.02
CA GLY A 93 7.77 -3.66 -1.69
C GLY A 93 8.06 -4.79 -2.67
N LEU A 94 8.63 -5.89 -2.18
CA LEU A 94 9.14 -7.01 -2.97
C LEU A 94 8.61 -8.36 -2.45
N ASP A 95 8.25 -9.29 -3.35
CA ASP A 95 7.78 -10.65 -3.01
C ASP A 95 8.52 -11.74 -3.81
N TYR A 96 9.77 -12.00 -3.43
CA TYR A 96 10.60 -13.03 -4.08
C TYR A 96 10.15 -14.46 -3.81
N TYR A 97 9.28 -14.65 -2.82
CA TYR A 97 8.64 -15.94 -2.59
C TYR A 97 7.62 -16.27 -3.70
N ARG A 98 6.83 -15.29 -4.16
CA ARG A 98 5.82 -15.50 -5.21
C ARG A 98 6.30 -15.16 -6.61
N ILE A 99 7.19 -14.18 -6.73
CA ILE A 99 7.73 -13.72 -8.00
C ILE A 99 9.13 -14.32 -8.15
N THR A 100 9.23 -15.33 -9.01
CA THR A 100 10.44 -16.15 -9.14
C THR A 100 11.21 -15.91 -10.43
N ASP A 101 10.57 -15.36 -11.46
CA ASP A 101 11.24 -15.04 -12.72
C ASP A 101 11.96 -13.69 -12.66
N LYS A 102 13.05 -13.58 -13.42
CA LYS A 102 13.96 -12.43 -13.35
C LYS A 102 13.34 -11.14 -13.87
N ASP A 103 12.52 -11.23 -14.91
CA ASP A 103 11.93 -10.05 -15.54
C ASP A 103 10.88 -9.40 -14.63
N ASN A 104 10.04 -10.21 -13.98
CA ASN A 104 9.08 -9.71 -13.01
C ASN A 104 9.76 -9.22 -11.73
N ARG A 105 10.84 -9.85 -11.25
CA ARG A 105 11.63 -9.32 -10.12
C ARG A 105 12.22 -7.94 -10.42
N ARG A 106 12.75 -7.75 -11.64
CA ARG A 106 13.23 -6.45 -12.09
C ARG A 106 12.11 -5.42 -12.10
N LYS A 107 10.93 -5.81 -12.58
CA LYS A 107 9.76 -4.93 -12.69
C LYS A 107 9.16 -4.54 -11.33
N GLU A 108 8.98 -5.48 -10.40
CA GLU A 108 8.50 -5.14 -9.05
C GLU A 108 9.49 -4.21 -8.33
N LYS A 109 10.80 -4.41 -8.52
CA LYS A 109 11.83 -3.53 -7.95
C LYS A 109 11.76 -2.12 -8.53
N GLU A 110 11.63 -1.98 -9.84
CA GLU A 110 11.47 -0.68 -10.49
C GLU A 110 10.25 0.08 -9.94
N VAL A 111 9.11 -0.61 -9.82
CA VAL A 111 7.88 -0.02 -9.25
C VAL A 111 8.08 0.35 -7.77
N PHE A 112 8.74 -0.51 -6.99
CA PHE A 112 9.03 -0.23 -5.58
C PHE A 112 9.89 1.03 -5.43
N LEU A 113 10.96 1.17 -6.21
CA LEU A 113 11.83 2.36 -6.17
C LEU A 113 11.06 3.65 -6.50
N LYS A 114 10.23 3.64 -7.56
CA LYS A 114 9.37 4.80 -7.90
C LYS A 114 8.39 5.18 -6.79
N LEU A 115 7.86 4.18 -6.06
CA LEU A 115 6.97 4.42 -4.92
C LEU A 115 7.72 4.94 -3.68
N LEU A 116 8.96 4.51 -3.46
CA LEU A 116 9.83 5.05 -2.40
C LEU A 116 10.20 6.51 -2.68
N GLU A 117 10.59 6.83 -3.92
CA GLU A 117 10.85 8.21 -4.36
C GLU A 117 9.62 9.10 -4.15
N LEU A 118 8.43 8.59 -4.48
CA LEU A 118 7.19 9.30 -4.25
C LEU A 118 6.89 9.48 -2.74
N ALA A 119 7.17 8.47 -1.91
CA ALA A 119 6.96 8.55 -0.47
C ALA A 119 7.87 9.60 0.18
N GLU A 120 9.16 9.61 -0.17
CA GLU A 120 10.15 10.60 0.28
C GLU A 120 9.73 12.01 -0.16
N LYS A 121 9.41 12.19 -1.46
CA LYS A 121 8.93 13.48 -2.01
C LYS A 121 7.72 14.03 -1.25
N LEU A 122 6.83 13.16 -0.79
CA LEU A 122 5.59 13.53 -0.11
C LEU A 122 5.72 13.55 1.42
N GLU A 123 6.89 13.24 1.96
CA GLU A 123 7.15 13.07 3.40
C GLU A 123 6.11 12.12 4.03
N LYS A 124 5.85 11.00 3.35
CA LYS A 124 4.86 10.00 3.77
C LYS A 124 5.55 8.75 4.32
N PRO A 125 5.10 8.25 5.49
CA PRO A 125 5.49 6.92 5.92
C PRO A 125 5.10 5.86 4.88
N ILE A 126 5.77 4.71 4.93
CA ILE A 126 5.50 3.56 4.06
C ILE A 126 5.04 2.34 4.85
N SER A 127 4.27 1.46 4.20
CA SER A 127 3.98 0.10 4.67
C SER A 127 4.54 -0.90 3.68
N VAL A 128 5.46 -1.75 4.14
CA VAL A 128 6.32 -2.55 3.26
C VAL A 128 6.02 -4.04 3.33
N HIS A 129 5.90 -4.65 2.15
CA HIS A 129 5.94 -6.09 1.93
C HIS A 129 7.37 -6.51 1.57
N SER A 130 7.90 -7.54 2.22
CA SER A 130 9.31 -7.93 2.04
C SER A 130 9.52 -9.44 1.94
N ARG A 131 8.47 -10.21 1.64
CA ARG A 131 8.49 -11.67 1.77
C ARG A 131 9.55 -12.33 0.88
N GLY A 132 10.56 -12.92 1.51
CA GLY A 132 11.69 -13.57 0.83
C GLY A 132 12.66 -12.60 0.15
N ALA A 133 12.51 -11.30 0.41
CA ALA A 133 13.31 -10.20 -0.12
C ALA A 133 13.74 -9.24 1.01
N GLU A 134 13.81 -9.74 2.24
CA GLU A 134 13.96 -8.93 3.46
C GLU A 134 15.27 -8.12 3.45
N GLU A 135 16.40 -8.76 3.12
CA GLU A 135 17.70 -8.10 3.04
C GLU A 135 17.71 -7.01 1.96
N GLU A 136 17.21 -7.33 0.76
CA GLU A 136 17.19 -6.37 -0.35
C GLU A 136 16.26 -5.18 -0.07
N VAL A 137 15.13 -5.41 0.59
CA VAL A 137 14.25 -4.32 1.03
C VAL A 137 14.99 -3.42 2.02
N ILE A 138 15.65 -3.97 3.05
CA ILE A 138 16.38 -3.17 4.05
C ILE A 138 17.50 -2.36 3.39
N GLU A 139 18.29 -2.98 2.52
CA GLU A 139 19.36 -2.31 1.77
C GLU A 139 18.81 -1.18 0.90
N THR A 140 17.70 -1.42 0.21
CA THR A 140 17.05 -0.42 -0.64
C THR A 140 16.58 0.78 0.17
N LEU A 141 15.94 0.54 1.33
CA LEU A 141 15.46 1.59 2.22
C LEU A 141 16.58 2.48 2.77
N GLY A 142 17.80 1.96 2.92
CA GLY A 142 18.95 2.76 3.38
C GLY A 142 19.38 3.88 2.43
N SER A 143 18.80 3.95 1.24
CA SER A 143 19.07 5.01 0.24
C SER A 143 18.06 6.17 0.27
N TYR A 144 17.05 6.13 1.15
CA TYR A 144 15.98 7.11 1.24
C TYR A 144 15.85 7.71 2.65
N ASP A 145 15.38 8.95 2.75
CA ASP A 145 15.05 9.64 4.00
C ASP A 145 13.52 9.65 4.21
N LEU A 146 13.01 8.61 4.89
CA LEU A 146 11.57 8.27 5.01
C LEU A 146 11.01 8.47 6.42
#